data_AF-A0A258W8T5-F1
#
_entry.id   AF-A0A258W8T5-F1
#
_cell.length_a   1.000
_cell.length_b   1.000
_cell.length_c   1.000
_cell.angle_alpha   90.00
_cell.angle_beta   90.00
_cell.angle_gamma   90.00
#
_symmetry.space_group_name_H-M   'P 1'
#
loop_
_entity.id
_entity.type
_entity.pdbx_description
1 polymer ?
#
loop_
_entity_poly.entity_id
_entity_poly.type
_entity_poly.pdbx_seq_one_letter_code
_entity_poly.pdbx_strand_id
1 'polypeptide(L)'
;MKQLVTVLATVLASASVFAQEAATHTTAAAATTGSDKGMLAIGAALCMGIAVLGGTLGQGKAAAAALEGIARNPAAQDKIFTPMLLSLALIESLVILGFLVAFVKIGGLL
;
A
#
# COMPACT_ATOMS: atom_id res chain seq x y z
N MET A 1 5.58 -7.82 -24.36
CA MET A 1 5.73 -7.11 -23.07
C MET A 1 5.50 -5.61 -23.17
N LYS A 2 6.13 -4.89 -24.10
CA LYS A 2 5.94 -3.42 -24.26
C LYS A 2 4.47 -3.04 -24.53
N GLN A 3 3.77 -3.79 -25.38
CA GLN A 3 2.35 -3.56 -25.69
C GLN A 3 1.40 -3.82 -24.51
N LEU A 4 1.75 -4.77 -23.64
CA LEU A 4 0.96 -5.08 -22.44
C LEU A 4 1.07 -3.95 -21.40
N VAL A 5 2.29 -3.38 -21.25
CA VAL A 5 2.54 -2.26 -20.35
C VAL A 5 1.84 -1.00 -20.86
N THR A 6 1.83 -0.75 -22.17
CA THR A 6 1.12 0.40 -22.75
C THR A 6 -0.39 0.30 -22.58
N VAL A 7 -0.98 -0.89 -22.79
CA VAL A 7 -2.43 -1.11 -22.62
C VAL A 7 -2.84 -1.01 -21.14
N LEU A 8 -2.03 -1.54 -20.22
CA LEU A 8 -2.30 -1.40 -18.79
C LEU A 8 -2.18 0.05 -18.32
N ALA A 9 -1.22 0.81 -18.84
CA ALA A 9 -1.05 2.23 -18.52
C ALA A 9 -2.21 3.09 -19.04
N THR A 10 -2.73 2.82 -20.25
CA THR A 10 -3.87 3.57 -20.80
C THR A 10 -5.19 3.23 -20.11
N VAL A 11 -5.38 1.98 -19.67
CA VAL A 11 -6.56 1.57 -18.87
C VAL A 11 -6.51 2.16 -17.45
N LEU A 12 -5.34 2.26 -16.83
CA LEU A 12 -5.21 2.95 -15.53
C LEU A 12 -5.44 4.46 -15.67
N ALA A 13 -4.98 5.09 -16.76
CA ALA A 13 -5.14 6.52 -16.99
C ALA A 13 -6.60 6.93 -17.28
N SER A 14 -7.42 6.04 -17.87
CA SER A 14 -8.83 6.33 -18.13
C SER A 14 -9.71 6.23 -16.88
N ALA A 15 -9.23 5.61 -15.80
CA ALA A 15 -9.95 5.57 -14.52
C ALA A 15 -10.08 6.97 -13.87
N SER A 16 -9.12 7.88 -14.09
CA SER A 16 -9.17 9.24 -13.52
C SER A 16 -10.14 10.18 -14.23
N VAL A 17 -10.56 9.88 -15.46
CA VAL A 17 -11.56 10.67 -16.20
C VAL A 17 -12.95 10.58 -15.56
N PHE A 18 -13.26 9.51 -14.83
CA PHE A 18 -14.51 9.39 -14.06
C PHE A 18 -14.44 9.98 -12.64
N ALA A 19 -13.28 10.52 -12.24
CA ALA A 19 -13.06 11.09 -10.90
C ALA A 19 -12.96 12.63 -10.90
N GLN A 20 -12.92 13.29 -12.05
CA GLN A 20 -12.62 14.72 -12.14
C GLN A 20 -13.81 15.66 -11.86
N GLU A 21 -15.04 15.17 -11.72
CA GLU A 21 -16.18 16.04 -11.38
C GLU A 21 -16.06 16.64 -9.95
N ALA A 22 -15.22 16.09 -9.08
CA ALA A 22 -15.09 16.55 -7.68
C ALA A 22 -13.88 17.48 -7.42
N ALA A 23 -13.17 17.95 -8.45
CA ALA A 23 -12.01 18.81 -8.29
C ALA A 23 -12.39 20.31 -8.26
N THR A 24 -13.25 20.71 -7.32
CA THR A 24 -13.22 22.09 -6.80
C THR A 24 -12.88 22.04 -5.33
N HIS A 25 -11.66 22.47 -5.02
CA HIS A 25 -11.23 22.77 -3.66
C HIS A 25 -12.31 23.56 -2.92
N THR A 26 -12.89 22.98 -1.88
CA THR A 26 -13.40 23.77 -0.76
C THR A 26 -12.85 23.18 0.52
N THR A 27 -11.82 23.86 1.03
CA THR A 27 -11.57 23.94 2.46
C THR A 27 -12.84 24.42 3.16
N ALA A 28 -13.56 23.55 3.87
CA ALA A 28 -14.36 23.87 5.04
C ALA A 28 -15.14 22.64 5.51
N ALA A 29 -15.23 22.51 6.82
CA ALA A 29 -16.16 21.62 7.50
C ALA A 29 -17.58 21.76 6.94
N ALA A 30 -18.16 20.66 6.46
CA ALA A 30 -19.60 20.50 6.37
C ALA A 30 -19.94 19.02 6.31
N ALA A 31 -20.62 18.53 7.35
CA ALA A 31 -21.26 17.23 7.35
C ALA A 31 -22.35 17.20 6.27
N THR A 32 -22.34 16.24 5.34
CA THR A 32 -23.56 15.85 4.60
C THR A 32 -23.42 14.48 3.90
N THR A 33 -24.41 13.63 4.16
CA THR A 33 -24.98 12.58 3.29
C THR A 33 -24.19 11.29 3.02
N GLY A 34 -24.79 10.14 3.38
CA GLY A 34 -24.17 8.80 3.47
C GLY A 34 -23.57 8.17 2.19
N SER A 35 -23.58 8.84 1.03
CA SER A 35 -22.92 8.37 -0.20
C SER A 35 -21.39 8.53 -0.13
N ASP A 36 -20.91 9.62 0.47
CA ASP A 36 -19.48 9.95 0.53
C ASP A 36 -18.73 8.99 1.45
N LYS A 37 -19.39 8.53 2.51
CA LYS A 37 -18.87 7.51 3.44
C LYS A 37 -18.59 6.19 2.73
N GLY A 38 -19.47 5.79 1.81
CA GLY A 38 -19.32 4.56 1.04
C GLY A 38 -18.11 4.63 0.09
N MET A 39 -17.95 5.73 -0.63
CA MET A 39 -16.81 5.92 -1.53
C MET A 39 -15.47 6.01 -0.77
N LEU A 40 -15.46 6.67 0.39
CA LEU A 40 -14.28 6.72 1.27
C LEU A 40 -13.89 5.33 1.78
N ALA A 41 -14.86 4.50 2.17
CA ALA A 41 -14.60 3.13 2.63
C ALA A 41 -14.01 2.26 1.50
N ILE A 42 -14.52 2.37 0.28
CA ILE A 42 -13.99 1.67 -0.89
C ILE A 42 -12.56 2.15 -1.20
N GLY A 43 -12.33 3.46 -1.20
CA GLY A 43 -11.00 4.04 -1.42
C GLY A 43 -9.97 3.59 -0.39
N ALA A 44 -10.36 3.54 0.88
CA ALA A 44 -9.49 3.05 1.97
C ALA A 44 -9.22 1.55 1.87
N ALA A 45 -10.22 0.73 1.52
CA ALA A 45 -10.04 -0.70 1.29
C ALA A 45 -9.08 -0.98 0.12
N LEU A 46 -9.20 -0.22 -0.98
CA LEU A 46 -8.30 -0.34 -2.12
C LEU A 46 -6.88 0.11 -1.78
N CYS A 47 -6.73 1.24 -1.08
CA CYS A 47 -5.44 1.74 -0.60
C CYS A 47 -4.72 0.67 0.24
N MET A 48 -5.42 0.10 1.22
CA MET A 48 -4.86 -0.94 2.07
C MET A 48 -4.58 -2.24 1.32
N GLY A 49 -5.49 -2.67 0.45
CA GLY A 49 -5.31 -3.88 -0.35
C GLY A 49 -4.04 -3.81 -1.19
N ILE A 50 -3.79 -2.68 -1.86
CA ILE A 50 -2.58 -2.48 -2.67
C ILE A 50 -1.33 -2.40 -1.80
N ALA A 51 -1.37 -1.64 -0.69
CA ALA A 51 -0.23 -1.48 0.22
C ALA A 51 0.22 -2.83 0.82
N VAL A 52 -0.73 -3.61 1.34
CA VAL A 52 -0.46 -4.93 1.94
C VAL A 52 0.01 -5.93 0.89
N LEU A 53 -0.56 -5.89 -0.33
CA LEU A 53 -0.12 -6.79 -1.40
C LEU A 53 1.34 -6.52 -1.80
N GLY A 54 1.73 -5.24 -1.92
CA GLY A 54 3.14 -4.89 -2.15
C GLY A 54 4.06 -5.27 -0.99
N GLY A 55 3.64 -4.98 0.24
CA GLY A 55 4.39 -5.27 1.46
C GLY A 55 4.68 -6.76 1.65
N THR A 56 3.64 -7.59 1.57
CA THR A 56 3.76 -9.04 1.76
C THR A 56 4.63 -9.72 0.69
N LEU A 57 4.56 -9.27 -0.57
CA LEU A 57 5.44 -9.76 -1.63
C LEU A 57 6.91 -9.42 -1.38
N GLY A 58 7.21 -8.22 -0.87
CA GLY A 58 8.57 -7.82 -0.50
C GLY A 58 9.08 -8.60 0.72
N GLN A 59 8.27 -8.67 1.78
CA GLN A 59 8.63 -9.33 3.03
C GLN A 59 8.85 -10.82 2.85
N GLY A 60 7.98 -11.51 2.10
CA GLY A 60 8.12 -12.93 1.82
C GLY A 60 9.44 -13.25 1.11
N LYS A 61 9.85 -12.43 0.14
CA LYS A 61 11.13 -12.59 -0.55
C LYS A 61 12.32 -12.31 0.35
N ALA A 62 12.27 -11.26 1.16
CA ALA A 62 13.32 -10.93 2.12
C ALA A 62 13.51 -12.05 3.16
N ALA A 63 12.41 -12.57 3.71
CA ALA A 63 12.43 -13.69 4.66
C ALA A 63 12.96 -14.97 4.02
N ALA A 64 12.50 -15.33 2.81
CA ALA A 64 12.99 -16.52 2.10
C ALA A 64 14.50 -16.45 1.84
N ALA A 65 15.00 -15.30 1.37
CA ALA A 65 16.42 -15.10 1.12
C ALA A 65 17.26 -15.19 2.41
N ALA A 66 16.76 -14.64 3.52
CA ALA A 66 17.42 -14.73 4.81
C ALA A 66 17.48 -16.17 5.32
N LEU A 67 16.36 -16.90 5.27
CA LEU A 67 16.29 -18.30 5.70
C LEU A 67 17.18 -19.21 4.84
N GLU A 68 17.22 -19.01 3.52
CA GLU A 68 18.10 -19.78 2.65
C GLU A 68 19.58 -19.46 2.90
N GLY A 69 19.91 -18.19 3.20
CA GLY A 69 21.24 -17.79 3.62
C GLY A 69 21.69 -18.47 4.93
N ILE A 70 20.80 -18.51 5.93
CA ILE A 70 21.05 -19.20 7.21
C ILE A 70 21.18 -20.71 7.00
N ALA A 71 20.33 -21.31 6.16
CA ALA A 71 20.40 -22.74 5.87
C ALA A 71 21.74 -23.15 5.20
N ARG A 72 22.27 -22.30 4.30
CA ARG A 72 23.58 -22.55 3.67
C ARG A 72 24.77 -22.29 4.61
N ASN A 73 24.64 -21.35 5.54
CA ASN A 73 25.68 -21.06 6.53
C ASN A 73 25.07 -20.68 7.89
N PRO A 74 24.84 -21.65 8.78
CA PRO A 74 24.23 -21.40 10.09
C PRO A 74 25.03 -20.43 10.97
N ALA A 75 26.36 -20.40 10.82
CA ALA A 75 27.23 -19.49 11.57
C ALA A 75 27.06 -18.02 11.17
N ALA A 76 26.40 -17.72 10.04
CA ALA A 76 26.11 -16.36 9.59
C ALA A 76 24.79 -15.80 10.13
N GLN A 77 24.02 -16.55 10.93
CA GLN A 77 22.70 -16.16 11.42
C GLN A 77 22.68 -14.74 12.02
N ASP A 78 23.58 -14.46 12.97
CA ASP A 78 23.59 -13.16 13.67
C ASP A 78 23.93 -12.00 12.73
N LYS A 79 24.67 -12.27 11.66
CA LYS A 79 25.02 -11.27 10.63
C LYS A 79 23.88 -11.05 9.63
N ILE A 80 22.98 -12.02 9.46
CA ILE A 80 21.81 -11.94 8.57
C ILE A 80 20.60 -11.34 9.30
N PHE A 81 20.46 -11.59 10.60
CA PHE A 81 19.27 -11.22 11.37
C PHE A 81 19.00 -9.71 11.37
N THR A 82 20.01 -8.89 11.70
CA THR A 82 19.88 -7.43 11.73
C THR A 82 19.50 -6.81 10.37
N PRO A 83 20.22 -7.10 9.26
CA PRO A 83 19.84 -6.55 7.96
C PRO A 83 18.49 -7.10 7.45
N MET A 84 18.12 -8.34 7.81
CA MET A 84 16.78 -8.87 7.53
C MET A 84 15.72 -8.03 8.24
N LEU A 85 15.84 -7.80 9.55
CA LEU A 85 14.90 -7.00 10.33
C LEU A 85 14.79 -5.57 9.81
N LEU A 86 15.91 -4.96 9.44
CA LEU A 86 15.93 -3.65 8.82
C LEU A 86 15.12 -3.67 7.52
N SER A 87 15.40 -4.60 6.61
CA SER A 87 14.65 -4.77 5.36
C SER A 87 13.14 -4.92 5.59
N LEU A 88 12.74 -5.80 6.51
CA LEU A 88 11.34 -6.03 6.86
C LEU A 88 10.69 -4.77 7.44
N ALA A 89 11.38 -4.04 8.33
CA ALA A 89 10.88 -2.81 8.94
C ALA A 89 10.70 -1.68 7.91
N LEU A 90 11.60 -1.55 6.94
CA LEU A 90 11.46 -0.56 5.87
C LEU A 90 10.26 -0.87 4.98
N ILE A 91 10.05 -2.15 4.62
CA ILE A 91 8.86 -2.54 3.86
C ILE A 91 7.59 -2.27 4.67
N GLU A 92 7.58 -2.62 5.95
CA GLU A 92 6.42 -2.43 6.82
C GLU A 92 6.11 -0.93 7.03
N SER A 93 7.13 -0.06 7.06
CA SER A 93 6.91 1.39 7.20
C SER A 93 6.03 1.97 6.09
N LEU A 94 6.14 1.45 4.87
CA LEU A 94 5.31 1.87 3.74
C LEU A 94 3.86 1.37 3.87
N VAL A 95 3.70 0.15 4.39
CA VAL A 95 2.38 -0.43 4.69
C VAL A 95 1.69 0.37 5.79
N ILE A 96 2.42 0.72 6.86
CA ILE A 96 1.93 1.56 7.96
C ILE A 96 1.57 2.96 7.47
N LEU A 97 2.32 3.53 6.51
CA LEU A 97 1.96 4.82 5.92
C LEU A 97 0.62 4.74 5.15
N GLY A 98 0.39 3.66 4.40
CA GLY A 98 -0.90 3.38 3.77
C GLY A 98 -2.03 3.22 4.80
N PHE A 99 -1.76 2.48 5.88
CA PHE A 99 -2.68 2.34 7.01
C PHE A 99 -2.99 3.67 7.67
N LEU A 100 -2.00 4.53 7.89
CA LEU A 100 -2.20 5.84 8.48
C LEU A 100 -3.14 6.70 7.63
N VAL A 101 -2.96 6.71 6.31
CA VAL A 101 -3.85 7.44 5.40
C VAL A 101 -5.28 6.89 5.47
N ALA A 102 -5.45 5.57 5.37
CA ALA A 102 -6.75 4.91 5.46
C ALA A 102 -7.42 5.17 6.82
N PHE A 103 -6.66 5.08 7.90
CA PHE A 103 -7.11 5.28 9.28
C PHE A 103 -7.52 6.72 9.53
N VAL A 104 -6.78 7.72 9.05
CA VAL A 104 -7.18 9.13 9.19
C VAL A 104 -8.47 9.42 8.44
N LYS A 105 -8.68 8.79 7.26
CA LYS A 105 -9.87 9.00 6.45
C LYS A 105 -11.12 8.27 6.97
N ILE A 106 -10.96 7.04 7.46
CA ILE A 106 -12.07 6.28 8.09
C ILE A 106 -12.29 6.71 9.54
N GLY A 107 -11.23 6.91 10.32
CA GLY A 107 -11.30 7.24 11.74
C GLY A 107 -11.86 8.63 12.03
N GLY A 108 -11.73 9.58 11.09
CA GLY A 108 -12.46 10.85 11.14
C GLY A 108 -13.97 10.74 10.82
N LEU A 109 -14.46 9.53 10.52
CA LEU A 109 -15.84 9.26 10.10
C LEU A 109 -16.74 8.64 11.19
N LEU A 110 -16.11 8.15 12.27
CA LEU A 110 -16.72 7.62 13.50
C LEU A 110 -16.96 8.76 14.50
#